data_AF-A0A7L3HZZ2-F1
#
_entry.id   AF-A0A7L3HZZ2-F1
#
_cell.length_a   1.000
_cell.length_b   1.000
_cell.length_c   1.000
_cell.angle_alpha   90.00
_cell.angle_beta   90.00
_cell.angle_gamma   90.00
#
_symmetry.space_group_name_H-M   'P 1'
#
loop_
_entity.id
_entity.type
_entity.pdbx_description
1 polymer ?
#
loop_
_entity_poly.entity_id
_entity_poly.type
_entity_poly.pdbx_seq_one_letter_code
_entity_poly.pdbx_strand_id
1 'polypeptide(L)'
;GKHHQENERLQIQALEKAKEEKKQNIKKDSELLGAKRELEALRKQHQKLTKKLLKYSLFKRYLEDVVENSQFWDIEDIIAFYKTLVRTRKELVQSQRWHQELTKQGKVLLQQHRAEKEADILQCKDELVQLKERVEQAQRDILQWEDRWVELQDRAARKAVELKSLSMAIHSLYQ
;
A
#
# COMPACT_ATOMS: atom_id res chain seq x y z
N GLY A 1 -13.65 85.12 -66.42
CA GLY A 1 -12.66 84.38 -65.60
C GLY A 1 -12.67 84.77 -64.12
N LYS A 2 -13.82 84.82 -63.43
CA LYS A 2 -13.87 84.92 -61.95
C LYS A 2 -15.00 84.04 -61.37
N HIS A 3 -16.20 84.11 -61.96
CA HIS A 3 -17.33 83.25 -61.58
C HIS A 3 -17.10 81.75 -61.82
N HIS A 4 -16.31 81.36 -62.82
CA HIS A 4 -16.01 79.94 -63.07
C HIS A 4 -15.07 79.36 -62.00
N GLN A 5 -14.02 80.10 -61.63
CA GLN A 5 -13.10 79.72 -60.55
C GLN A 5 -13.79 79.68 -59.19
N GLU A 6 -14.75 80.58 -58.92
CA GLU A 6 -15.48 80.60 -57.66
C GLU A 6 -16.45 79.42 -57.54
N ASN A 7 -17.11 79.03 -58.64
CA ASN A 7 -17.95 77.84 -58.68
C ASN A 7 -17.12 76.54 -58.56
N GLU A 8 -15.97 76.46 -59.23
CA GLU A 8 -15.02 75.34 -59.07
C GLU A 8 -14.53 75.22 -57.62
N ARG A 9 -14.24 76.35 -56.96
CA ARG A 9 -13.80 76.37 -55.56
C ARG A 9 -14.89 75.89 -54.60
N LEU A 10 -16.14 76.28 -54.82
CA LEU A 10 -17.30 75.80 -54.05
C LEU A 10 -17.54 74.30 -54.29
N GLN A 11 -17.40 73.82 -55.52
CA GLN A 11 -17.51 72.39 -55.84
C GLN A 11 -16.43 71.56 -55.15
N ILE A 12 -15.18 72.02 -55.15
CA ILE A 12 -14.06 71.35 -54.46
C ILE A 12 -14.33 71.28 -52.95
N GLN A 13 -14.78 72.39 -52.35
CA GLN A 13 -15.05 72.46 -50.91
C GLN A 13 -16.23 71.56 -50.49
N ALA A 14 -17.29 71.49 -51.30
CA ALA A 14 -18.39 70.54 -51.10
C ALA A 14 -17.92 69.08 -51.23
N LEU A 15 -17.05 68.79 -52.20
CA LEU A 15 -16.45 67.46 -52.40
C LEU A 15 -15.58 67.02 -51.22
N GLU A 16 -14.76 67.93 -50.66
CA GLU A 16 -13.93 67.65 -49.49
C GLU A 16 -14.77 67.41 -48.24
N LYS A 17 -15.81 68.22 -48.02
CA LYS A 17 -16.74 68.04 -46.91
C LYS A 17 -17.48 66.69 -47.00
N ALA A 18 -17.95 66.33 -48.19
CA ALA A 18 -18.58 65.03 -48.43
C ALA A 18 -17.60 63.85 -48.23
N LYS A 19 -16.32 64.02 -48.57
CA LYS A 19 -15.27 63.01 -48.30
C LYS A 19 -15.00 62.86 -46.81
N GLU A 20 -14.93 63.96 -46.07
CA GLU A 20 -14.70 63.93 -44.62
C GLU A 20 -15.89 63.33 -43.88
N GLU A 21 -17.13 63.71 -44.24
CA GLU A 21 -18.34 63.11 -43.71
C GLU A 21 -18.39 61.59 -43.96
N LYS A 22 -18.03 61.13 -45.17
CA LYS A 22 -17.91 59.70 -45.47
C LYS A 22 -16.87 59.01 -44.59
N LYS A 23 -15.69 59.60 -44.40
CA LYS A 23 -14.65 59.04 -43.52
C LYS A 23 -15.12 58.94 -42.06
N GLN A 24 -15.77 59.99 -41.56
CA GLN A 24 -16.33 59.99 -40.21
C GLN A 24 -17.44 58.96 -40.05
N ASN A 25 -18.29 58.80 -41.08
CA ASN A 25 -19.35 57.81 -41.06
C ASN A 25 -18.77 56.38 -41.00
N ILE A 26 -17.74 56.08 -41.80
CA ILE A 26 -17.05 54.78 -41.76
C ILE A 26 -16.43 54.50 -40.38
N LYS A 27 -15.80 55.50 -39.75
CA LYS A 27 -15.26 55.36 -38.40
C LYS A 27 -16.36 55.02 -37.39
N LYS A 28 -17.44 55.81 -37.38
CA LYS A 28 -18.61 55.58 -36.49
C LYS A 28 -19.25 54.21 -36.72
N ASP A 29 -19.37 53.77 -37.98
CA ASP A 29 -19.90 52.45 -38.31
C ASP A 29 -18.99 51.32 -37.80
N SER A 30 -17.67 51.49 -37.90
CA SER A 30 -16.70 50.52 -37.37
C SER A 30 -16.75 50.43 -35.83
N GLU A 31 -16.87 51.57 -35.15
CA GLU A 31 -17.03 51.66 -33.70
C GLU A 31 -18.35 51.04 -33.25
N LEU A 32 -19.45 51.32 -33.96
CA LEU A 32 -20.76 50.70 -33.72
C LEU A 32 -20.70 49.17 -33.88
N LEU A 33 -20.00 48.67 -34.89
CA LEU A 33 -19.80 47.23 -35.07
C LEU A 33 -18.98 46.62 -33.93
N GLY A 34 -17.92 47.31 -33.48
CA GLY A 34 -17.13 46.91 -32.31
C GLY A 34 -17.99 46.81 -31.05
N ALA A 35 -18.71 47.89 -30.72
CA ALA A 35 -19.60 47.96 -29.56
C ALA A 35 -20.70 46.88 -29.61
N LYS A 36 -21.28 46.59 -30.78
CA LYS A 36 -22.27 45.52 -30.94
C LYS A 36 -21.68 44.14 -30.61
N ARG A 37 -20.46 43.84 -31.07
CA ARG A 37 -19.79 42.56 -30.77
C ARG A 37 -19.49 42.41 -29.28
N GLU A 38 -19.00 43.46 -28.64
CA GLU A 38 -18.74 43.47 -27.19
C GLU A 38 -20.03 43.25 -26.39
N LEU A 39 -21.10 43.93 -26.78
CA LEU A 39 -22.41 43.80 -26.14
C LEU A 39 -22.96 42.38 -26.27
N GLU A 40 -22.79 41.73 -27.42
CA GLU A 40 -23.14 40.31 -27.58
C GLU A 40 -22.28 39.38 -26.71
N ALA A 41 -20.98 39.64 -26.61
CA ALA A 41 -20.08 38.86 -25.75
C ALA A 41 -20.48 38.98 -24.27
N LEU A 42 -20.76 40.19 -23.80
CA LEU A 42 -21.27 40.48 -22.45
C LEU A 42 -22.60 39.79 -22.19
N ARG A 43 -23.55 39.84 -23.13
CA ARG A 43 -24.83 39.10 -23.03
C ARG A 43 -24.62 37.60 -22.87
N LYS A 44 -23.70 37.00 -23.65
CA LYS A 44 -23.37 35.57 -23.55
C LYS A 44 -22.74 35.25 -22.19
N GLN A 45 -21.86 36.10 -21.66
CA GLN A 45 -21.28 35.91 -20.33
C GLN A 45 -22.34 36.02 -19.23
N HIS A 46 -23.19 37.04 -19.29
CA HIS A 46 -24.30 37.22 -18.35
C HIS A 46 -25.20 35.98 -18.32
N GLN A 47 -25.64 35.48 -19.48
CA GLN A 47 -26.44 34.27 -19.57
C GLN A 47 -25.74 33.05 -18.94
N LYS A 48 -24.43 32.87 -19.17
CA LYS A 48 -23.66 31.79 -18.53
C LYS A 48 -23.64 31.92 -17.01
N LEU A 49 -23.45 33.13 -16.49
CA LEU A 49 -23.43 33.40 -15.05
C LEU A 49 -24.81 33.20 -14.42
N THR A 50 -25.89 33.69 -15.06
CA THR A 50 -27.26 33.48 -14.58
C THR A 50 -27.59 31.99 -14.48
N LYS A 51 -27.23 31.19 -15.50
CA LYS A 51 -27.41 29.72 -15.45
C LYS A 51 -26.66 29.08 -14.28
N LYS A 52 -25.42 29.50 -14.03
CA LYS A 52 -24.64 29.02 -12.88
C LYS A 52 -25.29 29.43 -11.56
N LEU A 53 -25.74 30.67 -11.44
CA LEU A 53 -26.35 31.20 -10.22
C LEU A 53 -27.65 30.47 -9.88
N LEU A 54 -28.50 30.18 -10.88
CA LEU A 54 -29.70 29.35 -10.71
C LEU A 54 -29.37 27.91 -10.28
N LYS A 55 -28.26 27.35 -10.77
CA LYS A 55 -27.81 26.02 -10.32
C LYS A 55 -27.35 26.07 -8.86
N TYR A 56 -26.56 27.08 -8.48
CA TYR A 56 -26.02 27.20 -7.13
C TYR A 56 -27.05 27.65 -6.09
N SER A 57 -28.10 28.37 -6.48
CA SER A 57 -29.18 28.77 -5.57
C SER A 57 -29.93 27.56 -5.00
N LEU A 58 -30.12 26.50 -5.79
CA LEU A 58 -30.72 25.25 -5.31
C LEU A 58 -29.88 24.61 -4.20
N PHE A 59 -28.56 24.55 -4.39
CA PHE A 59 -27.64 24.02 -3.37
C PHE A 59 -27.55 24.92 -2.15
N LYS A 60 -27.53 26.25 -2.35
CA LYS A 60 -27.55 27.21 -1.24
C LYS A 60 -28.80 27.01 -0.38
N ARG A 61 -29.99 26.95 -1.00
CA ARG A 61 -31.24 26.73 -0.26
C ARG A 61 -31.27 25.41 0.48
N TYR A 62 -30.73 24.34 -0.11
CA TYR A 62 -30.57 23.07 0.59
C TYR A 62 -29.65 23.20 1.81
N LEU A 63 -28.51 23.88 1.68
CA LEU A 63 -27.59 24.07 2.80
C LEU A 63 -28.19 24.98 3.90
N GLU A 64 -28.95 26.00 3.52
CA GLU A 64 -29.74 26.82 4.46
C GLU A 64 -30.74 25.95 5.23
N ASP A 65 -31.51 25.09 4.55
CA ASP A 65 -32.43 24.14 5.18
C ASP A 65 -31.71 23.13 6.10
N VAL A 66 -30.52 22.66 5.71
CA VAL A 66 -29.70 21.81 6.59
C VAL A 66 -29.26 22.57 7.85
N VAL A 67 -28.81 23.83 7.73
CA VAL A 67 -28.46 24.66 8.89
C VAL A 67 -29.67 24.82 9.82
N GLU A 68 -30.85 25.13 9.26
CA GLU A 68 -32.08 25.31 10.05
C GLU A 68 -32.50 24.04 10.82
N ASN A 69 -32.25 22.86 10.25
CA ASN A 69 -32.68 21.59 10.83
C ASN A 69 -31.58 20.81 11.56
N SER A 70 -30.41 21.40 11.80
CA SER A 70 -29.27 20.69 12.39
C SER A 70 -28.52 21.52 13.45
N GLN A 71 -27.37 21.01 13.88
CA GLN A 71 -26.54 21.60 14.94
C GLN A 71 -25.53 22.62 14.40
N PHE A 72 -25.49 22.83 13.08
CA PHE A 72 -24.52 23.72 12.45
C PHE A 72 -24.97 25.18 12.56
N TRP A 73 -24.02 26.07 12.78
CA TRP A 73 -24.31 27.51 12.95
C TRP A 73 -24.56 28.22 11.63
N ASP A 74 -23.79 27.86 10.61
CA ASP A 74 -23.88 28.41 9.26
C ASP A 74 -23.37 27.40 8.21
N ILE A 75 -23.42 27.81 6.94
CA ILE A 75 -22.98 26.97 5.82
C ILE A 75 -21.45 26.78 5.87
N GLU A 76 -20.71 27.79 6.31
CA GLU A 76 -19.26 27.73 6.48
C GLU A 76 -18.84 26.65 7.49
N ASP A 77 -19.59 26.48 8.58
CA ASP A 77 -19.40 25.43 9.60
C ASP A 77 -19.62 24.04 9.01
N ILE A 78 -20.70 23.84 8.22
CA ILE A 78 -20.93 22.59 7.47
C ILE A 78 -19.73 22.28 6.56
N ILE A 79 -19.23 23.27 5.84
CA ILE A 79 -18.10 23.12 4.92
C ILE A 79 -16.83 22.78 5.70
N ALA A 80 -16.58 23.42 6.83
CA ALA A 80 -15.42 23.18 7.68
C ALA A 80 -15.47 21.76 8.27
N PHE A 81 -16.63 21.35 8.80
CA PHE A 81 -16.87 20.01 9.29
C PHE A 81 -16.65 18.96 8.20
N TYR A 82 -17.24 19.15 7.01
CA TYR A 82 -17.06 18.23 5.89
C TYR A 82 -15.59 18.11 5.46
N LYS A 83 -14.85 19.23 5.38
CA LYS A 83 -13.41 19.22 5.06
C LYS A 83 -12.63 18.41 6.09
N THR A 84 -12.92 18.60 7.37
CA THR A 84 -12.29 17.83 8.46
C THR A 84 -12.63 16.35 8.33
N LEU A 85 -13.90 16.01 8.11
CA LEU A 85 -14.37 14.63 7.95
C LEU A 85 -13.70 13.92 6.76
N VAL A 86 -13.53 14.61 5.64
CA VAL A 86 -12.83 14.05 4.46
C VAL A 86 -11.35 13.81 4.76
N ARG A 87 -10.69 14.72 5.49
CA ARG A 87 -9.29 14.56 5.91
C ARG A 87 -9.13 13.37 6.86
N THR A 88 -9.93 13.32 7.92
CA THR A 88 -9.87 12.22 8.90
C THR A 88 -10.20 10.88 8.28
N ARG A 89 -11.19 10.82 7.37
CA ARG A 89 -11.48 9.59 6.61
C ARG A 89 -10.28 9.14 5.77
N LYS A 90 -9.60 10.07 5.11
CA LYS A 90 -8.40 9.74 4.31
C LYS A 90 -7.29 9.17 5.19
N GLU A 91 -7.02 9.82 6.31
CA GLU A 91 -6.00 9.38 7.28
C GLU A 91 -6.36 8.01 7.88
N LEU A 92 -7.63 7.80 8.25
CA LEU A 92 -8.11 6.53 8.79
C LEU A 92 -7.94 5.38 7.79
N VAL A 93 -8.30 5.60 6.52
CA VAL A 93 -8.13 4.59 5.46
C VAL A 93 -6.65 4.27 5.23
N GLN A 94 -5.77 5.27 5.29
CA GLN A 94 -4.33 5.06 5.16
C GLN A 94 -3.77 4.25 6.34
N SER A 95 -4.11 4.64 7.57
CA SER A 95 -3.71 3.94 8.78
C SER A 95 -4.22 2.48 8.78
N GLN A 96 -5.48 2.26 8.42
CA GLN A 96 -6.04 0.91 8.32
C GLN A 96 -5.28 0.04 7.32
N ARG A 97 -4.93 0.58 6.15
CA ARG A 97 -4.11 -0.14 5.16
C ARG A 97 -2.74 -0.50 5.71
N TRP A 98 -2.10 0.43 6.41
CA TRP A 98 -0.80 0.19 7.04
C TRP A 98 -0.88 -0.92 8.10
N HIS A 99 -1.88 -0.89 8.98
CA HIS A 99 -2.10 -1.94 9.98
C HIS A 99 -2.41 -3.31 9.36
N GLN A 100 -3.18 -3.35 8.27
CA GLN A 100 -3.44 -4.59 7.53
C GLN A 100 -2.15 -5.17 6.96
N GLU A 101 -1.28 -4.32 6.41
CA GLU A 101 0.00 -4.75 5.86
C GLU A 101 0.95 -5.28 6.94
N LEU A 102 1.07 -4.56 8.07
CA LEU A 102 1.86 -5.02 9.22
C LEU A 102 1.35 -6.38 9.75
N THR A 103 0.03 -6.56 9.80
CA THR A 103 -0.58 -7.82 10.22
C THR A 103 -0.28 -8.96 9.25
N LYS A 104 -0.28 -8.69 7.94
CA LYS A 104 0.10 -9.69 6.92
C LYS A 104 1.57 -10.09 7.07
N GLN A 105 2.46 -9.12 7.22
CA GLN A 105 3.89 -9.37 7.43
C GLN A 105 4.13 -10.17 8.72
N GLY A 106 3.47 -9.80 9.82
CA GLY A 106 3.54 -10.55 11.07
C GLY A 106 3.05 -12.00 10.93
N LYS A 107 1.97 -12.24 10.16
CA LYS A 107 1.50 -13.61 9.87
C LYS A 107 2.51 -14.43 9.09
N VAL A 108 3.18 -13.83 8.09
CA VAL A 108 4.23 -14.52 7.32
C VAL A 108 5.41 -14.89 8.22
N LEU A 109 5.90 -13.95 9.04
CA LEU A 109 7.00 -14.22 9.97
C LEU A 109 6.64 -15.32 10.98
N LEU A 110 5.42 -15.30 11.52
CA LEU A 110 4.95 -16.35 12.42
C LEU A 110 4.87 -17.73 11.75
N GLN A 111 4.48 -17.79 10.48
CA GLN A 111 4.45 -19.03 9.72
C GLN A 111 5.87 -19.56 9.45
N GLN A 112 6.81 -18.67 9.10
CA GLN A 112 8.21 -19.02 8.90
C GLN A 112 8.82 -19.60 10.19
N HIS A 113 8.70 -18.90 11.31
CA HIS A 113 9.20 -19.39 12.60
C HIS A 113 8.55 -20.69 13.03
N ARG A 114 7.25 -20.89 12.75
CA ARG A 114 6.59 -22.16 13.03
C ARG A 114 7.21 -23.29 12.20
N ALA A 115 7.40 -23.09 10.90
CA ALA A 115 8.00 -24.08 10.02
C ALA A 115 9.44 -24.42 10.42
N GLU A 116 10.24 -23.40 10.78
CA GLU A 116 11.59 -23.58 11.34
C GLU A 116 11.56 -24.45 12.60
N LYS A 117 10.67 -24.15 13.55
CA LYS A 117 10.56 -24.92 14.80
C LYS A 117 10.05 -26.34 14.57
N GLU A 118 9.15 -26.54 13.62
CA GLU A 118 8.71 -27.88 13.21
C GLU A 118 9.86 -28.69 12.61
N ALA A 119 10.71 -28.07 11.80
CA ALA A 119 11.92 -28.69 11.27
C ALA A 119 12.93 -29.04 12.38
N ASP A 120 13.19 -28.12 13.32
CA ASP A 120 14.05 -28.36 14.48
C ASP A 120 13.54 -29.58 15.29
N ILE A 121 12.22 -29.67 15.51
CA ILE A 121 11.61 -30.79 16.24
C ILE A 121 11.80 -32.11 15.48
N LEU A 122 11.67 -32.12 14.16
CA LEU A 122 11.91 -33.30 13.34
C LEU A 122 13.37 -33.74 13.43
N GLN A 123 14.32 -32.80 13.33
CA GLN A 123 15.74 -33.11 13.49
C GLN A 123 16.04 -33.71 14.87
N CYS A 124 15.54 -33.11 15.95
CA CYS A 124 15.71 -33.66 17.30
C CYS A 124 15.12 -35.07 17.45
N LYS A 125 14.00 -35.36 16.78
CA LYS A 125 13.41 -36.71 16.78
C LYS A 125 14.31 -37.71 16.07
N ASP A 126 14.88 -37.35 14.93
CA ASP A 126 15.80 -38.21 14.18
C ASP A 126 17.06 -38.50 14.99
N GLU A 127 17.63 -37.48 15.63
CA GLU A 127 18.78 -37.64 16.54
C GLU A 127 18.45 -38.56 17.73
N LEU A 128 17.24 -38.44 18.30
CA LEU A 128 16.78 -39.32 19.37
C LEU A 128 16.65 -40.78 18.92
N VAL A 129 16.17 -41.02 17.70
CA VAL A 129 16.09 -42.38 17.13
C VAL A 129 17.49 -42.97 16.96
N GLN A 130 18.40 -42.21 16.35
CA GLN A 130 19.80 -42.65 16.18
C GLN A 130 20.48 -42.95 17.52
N LEU A 131 20.23 -42.12 18.54
CA LEU A 131 20.80 -42.35 19.87
C LEU A 131 20.25 -43.63 20.51
N LYS A 132 18.95 -43.90 20.37
CA LYS A 132 18.33 -45.15 20.85
C LYS A 132 18.93 -46.37 20.15
N GLU A 133 19.07 -46.34 18.83
CA GLU A 133 19.69 -47.43 18.06
C GLU A 133 21.13 -47.70 18.53
N ARG A 134 21.92 -46.65 18.81
CA ARG A 134 23.27 -46.79 19.36
C ARG A 134 23.28 -47.41 20.74
N VAL A 135 22.34 -47.03 21.61
CA VAL A 135 22.20 -47.61 22.95
C VAL A 135 21.83 -49.09 22.85
N GLU A 136 20.84 -49.43 22.02
CA GLU A 136 20.45 -50.83 21.81
C GLU A 136 21.61 -51.66 21.24
N GLN A 137 22.40 -51.10 20.31
CA GLN A 137 23.58 -51.77 19.79
C GLN A 137 24.63 -52.00 20.88
N ALA A 138 24.94 -50.98 21.69
CA ALA A 138 25.88 -51.12 22.79
C ALA A 138 25.42 -52.15 23.83
N GLN A 139 24.11 -52.21 24.12
CA GLN A 139 23.54 -53.24 24.99
C GLN A 139 23.72 -54.64 24.42
N ARG A 140 23.47 -54.84 23.12
CA ARG A 140 23.73 -56.13 22.45
C ARG A 140 25.21 -56.52 22.53
N ASP A 141 26.11 -55.56 22.32
CA ASP A 141 27.55 -55.81 22.39
C ASP A 141 27.98 -56.20 23.81
N ILE A 142 27.46 -55.53 24.85
CA ILE A 142 27.73 -55.87 26.25
C ILE A 142 27.29 -57.32 26.53
N LEU A 143 26.08 -57.71 26.16
CA LEU A 143 25.59 -59.07 26.36
C LEU A 143 26.49 -60.12 25.67
N GLN A 144 26.94 -59.83 24.44
CA GLN A 144 27.88 -60.72 23.74
C GLN A 144 29.22 -60.86 24.48
N TRP A 145 29.73 -59.78 25.07
CA TRP A 145 30.96 -59.83 25.85
C TRP A 145 30.77 -60.54 27.19
N GLU A 146 29.61 -60.38 27.84
CA GLU A 146 29.25 -61.12 29.04
C GLU A 146 29.20 -62.63 28.78
N ASP A 147 28.56 -63.07 27.70
CA ASP A 147 28.53 -64.48 27.29
C ASP A 147 29.93 -65.04 27.08
N ARG A 148 30.78 -64.33 26.32
CA ARG A 148 32.19 -64.72 26.09
C ARG A 148 32.99 -64.76 27.38
N TRP A 149 32.72 -63.85 28.31
CA TRP A 149 33.40 -63.80 29.60
C TRP A 149 33.04 -65.03 30.45
N VAL A 150 31.75 -65.42 30.48
CA VAL A 150 31.30 -66.64 31.15
C VAL A 150 31.96 -67.87 30.55
N GLU A 151 32.01 -68.00 29.22
CA GLU A 151 32.69 -69.11 28.55
C GLU A 151 34.18 -69.22 28.92
N LEU A 152 34.87 -68.06 28.99
CA LEU A 152 36.27 -68.00 29.39
C LEU A 152 36.45 -68.41 30.85
N GLN A 153 35.58 -67.94 31.74
CA GLN A 153 35.58 -68.29 33.15
C GLN A 153 35.36 -69.80 33.34
N ASP A 154 34.40 -70.40 32.64
CA ASP A 154 34.13 -71.84 32.66
C ASP A 154 35.32 -72.65 32.14
N ARG A 155 36.00 -72.15 31.10
CA ARG A 155 37.23 -72.78 30.58
C ARG A 155 38.36 -72.70 31.61
N ALA A 156 38.53 -71.56 32.26
CA ALA A 156 39.54 -71.40 33.31
C ALA A 156 39.26 -72.30 34.52
N ALA A 157 37.99 -72.40 34.95
CA ALA A 157 37.58 -73.28 36.03
C ALA A 157 37.87 -74.76 35.72
N ARG A 158 37.54 -75.22 34.50
CA ARG A 158 37.87 -76.58 34.03
C ARG A 158 39.38 -76.86 34.08
N LYS A 159 40.20 -75.96 33.54
CA LYS A 159 41.67 -76.10 33.60
C LYS A 159 42.21 -76.09 35.04
N ALA A 160 41.65 -75.28 35.92
CA ALA A 160 42.06 -75.26 37.34
C ALA A 160 41.76 -76.60 38.02
N VAL A 161 40.63 -77.23 37.70
CA VAL A 161 40.29 -78.59 38.18
C VAL A 161 41.27 -79.62 37.63
N GLU A 162 41.60 -79.58 36.33
CA GLU A 162 42.59 -80.48 35.71
C GLU A 162 43.99 -80.33 36.32
N LEU A 163 44.45 -79.11 36.56
CA LEU A 163 45.74 -78.86 37.20
C LEU A 163 45.76 -79.39 38.64
N LYS A 164 44.66 -79.20 39.38
CA LYS A 164 44.52 -79.75 40.74
C LYS A 164 44.56 -81.26 40.72
N SER A 165 43.87 -81.93 39.79
CA SER A 165 43.89 -83.40 39.69
C SER A 165 45.27 -83.94 39.33
N LEU A 166 45.97 -83.31 38.36
CA LEU A 166 47.35 -83.66 38.02
C LEU A 166 48.30 -83.48 39.22
N SER A 167 48.20 -82.36 39.94
CA SER A 167 49.03 -82.13 41.13
C SER A 167 48.79 -83.16 42.22
N MET A 168 47.53 -83.58 42.44
CA MET A 168 47.20 -84.64 43.39
C MET A 168 47.77 -85.99 42.94
N ALA A 169 47.68 -86.32 41.65
CA ALA A 169 48.25 -87.53 41.09
C ALA A 169 49.79 -87.56 41.23
N ILE A 170 50.47 -86.45 40.92
CA ILE A 170 51.92 -86.33 41.13
C ILE A 170 52.25 -86.49 42.62
N HIS A 171 51.54 -85.82 43.53
CA HIS A 171 51.79 -85.98 44.96
C HIS A 171 51.66 -87.43 45.43
N SER A 172 50.64 -88.14 44.94
CA SER A 172 50.43 -89.57 45.25
C SER A 172 51.51 -90.50 44.69
N LEU A 173 52.29 -90.06 43.70
CA LEU A 173 53.42 -90.83 43.15
C LEU A 173 54.74 -90.62 43.90
N TYR A 174 54.83 -89.56 44.72
CA TYR A 174 56.02 -89.23 45.51
C TYR A 174 55.81 -89.42 47.04
N GLN A 175 54.67 -89.99 47.44
CA GLN A 175 54.39 -90.51 48.79
C GLN A 175 54.48 -92.04 48.79
#